data_AF-A0A9X2DEU6-F1
#
_entry.id   AF-A0A9X2DEU6-F1
#
_cell.length_a   1.000
_cell.length_b   1.000
_cell.length_c   1.000
_cell.angle_alpha   90.00
_cell.angle_beta   90.00
_cell.angle_gamma   90.00
#
_symmetry.space_group_name_H-M   'P 1'
#
loop_
_entity.id
_entity.type
_entity.pdbx_description
1 polymer ?
#
loop_
_entity_poly.entity_id
_entity_poly.type
_entity_poly.pdbx_seq_one_letter_code
_entity_poly.pdbx_strand_id
1 'polypeptide(L)'
;MNTSPVSDKRHCFPPQLIAHAVWLYFRFPLSLRLVEALLLERGIAVSYETIRRRGKTFGPDYARRLCRKMPGRNDVWPLDEVVITIAGRKHWLWRAVDQDGYVLDEIVQSHRNTKAARRLPTRLFKKKQGIAPKRMITDKLRSYGAARRQVMPHVEHRSHKGLTNRAENSHVPLRKRERVMQGLRSPGGLRRFVSVFSAVRNLCVPPRSKRSAFQNRVHRIQAIAE
;
A
#
# COMPACT_ATOMS: atom_id res chain seq x y z
N MET A 1 27.97 -7.88 -6.48
CA MET A 1 26.73 -7.94 -7.30
C MET A 1 26.51 -6.57 -7.90
N ASN A 2 26.78 -6.43 -9.20
CA ASN A 2 26.78 -5.16 -9.92
C ASN A 2 25.35 -4.65 -10.11
N THR A 3 24.95 -3.64 -9.33
CA THR A 3 23.75 -2.84 -9.59
C THR A 3 24.07 -1.88 -10.73
N SER A 4 23.63 -2.20 -11.95
CA SER A 4 23.70 -1.25 -13.06
C SER A 4 22.96 0.04 -12.68
N PRO A 5 23.59 1.22 -12.77
CA PRO A 5 22.95 2.48 -12.44
C PRO A 5 21.81 2.75 -13.42
N VAL A 6 20.70 3.28 -12.91
CA VAL A 6 19.57 3.73 -13.73
C VAL A 6 20.10 4.79 -14.69
N SER A 7 19.92 4.59 -16.00
CA SER A 7 20.44 5.45 -17.06
C SER A 7 20.02 6.93 -16.87
N ASP A 8 21.00 7.78 -16.58
CA ASP A 8 20.82 9.19 -16.20
C ASP A 8 20.83 10.18 -17.39
N LYS A 9 20.82 9.71 -18.63
CA LYS A 9 21.03 10.59 -19.80
C LYS A 9 19.90 11.59 -20.12
N ARG A 10 18.84 11.71 -19.31
CA ARG A 10 17.71 12.67 -19.52
C ARG A 10 17.15 13.28 -18.22
N HIS A 11 17.93 13.29 -17.15
CA HIS A 11 17.47 13.77 -15.83
C HIS A 11 18.23 15.04 -15.45
N CYS A 12 17.56 16.20 -15.46
CA CYS A 12 18.14 17.47 -14.98
C CYS A 12 18.47 17.47 -13.47
N PHE A 13 18.12 16.41 -12.75
CA PHE A 13 18.34 16.28 -11.30
C PHE A 13 18.92 14.89 -10.99
N PRO A 14 19.84 14.79 -10.02
CA PRO A 14 20.34 13.52 -9.50
C PRO A 14 19.19 12.55 -9.13
N PRO A 15 19.33 11.24 -9.42
CA PRO A 15 18.34 10.21 -9.06
C PRO A 15 17.91 10.24 -7.60
N GLN A 16 18.83 10.57 -6.69
CA GLN A 16 18.58 10.61 -5.25
C GLN A 16 17.57 11.71 -4.89
N LEU A 17 17.64 12.88 -5.53
CA LEU A 17 16.68 13.97 -5.32
C LEU A 17 15.30 13.60 -5.86
N ILE A 18 15.25 12.95 -7.03
CA ILE A 18 14.00 12.46 -7.63
C ILE A 18 13.36 11.41 -6.71
N ALA A 19 14.15 10.46 -6.21
CA ALA A 19 13.69 9.43 -5.28
C ALA A 19 13.17 10.06 -3.98
N HIS A 20 13.87 11.04 -3.42
CA HIS A 20 13.46 11.75 -2.21
C HIS A 20 12.13 12.50 -2.39
N ALA A 21 11.97 13.24 -3.50
CA ALA A 21 10.73 13.95 -3.81
C ALA A 21 9.53 12.98 -3.95
N VAL A 22 9.75 11.86 -4.65
CA VAL A 22 8.74 10.81 -4.82
C VAL A 22 8.42 10.15 -3.47
N TRP A 23 9.43 9.88 -2.65
CA TRP A 23 9.27 9.31 -1.32
C TRP A 23 8.46 10.23 -0.41
N LEU A 24 8.79 11.53 -0.34
CA LEU A 24 8.04 12.53 0.43
C LEU A 24 6.56 12.55 0.03
N TYR A 25 6.29 12.54 -1.28
CA TYR A 25 4.94 12.54 -1.82
C TYR A 25 4.13 11.29 -1.45
N PHE A 26 4.73 10.09 -1.46
CA PHE A 26 4.00 8.87 -1.11
C PHE A 26 3.92 8.61 0.40
N ARG A 27 4.93 9.04 1.16
CA ARG A 27 5.04 8.77 2.60
C ARG A 27 4.18 9.70 3.45
N PHE A 28 4.15 10.99 3.12
CA PHE A 28 3.48 12.01 3.91
C PHE A 28 2.19 12.49 3.23
N PRO A 29 1.22 13.03 3.99
CA PRO A 29 -0.01 13.59 3.42
C PRO A 29 0.25 14.96 2.77
N LEU A 30 1.25 15.08 1.89
CA LEU A 30 1.65 16.32 1.22
C LEU A 30 1.04 16.45 -0.17
N SER A 31 0.51 17.60 -0.55
CA SER A 31 0.16 17.85 -1.96
C SER A 31 1.44 17.95 -2.81
N LEU A 32 1.33 17.77 -4.13
CA LEU A 32 2.50 17.91 -5.01
C LEU A 32 3.12 19.33 -4.93
N ARG A 33 2.28 20.35 -4.72
CA ARG A 33 2.70 21.74 -4.53
C ARG A 33 3.43 21.96 -3.20
N LEU A 34 3.02 21.26 -2.13
CA LEU A 34 3.76 21.30 -0.86
C LEU A 34 5.13 20.63 -0.99
N VAL A 35 5.24 19.55 -1.75
CA VAL A 35 6.55 18.92 -2.02
C VAL A 35 7.45 19.84 -2.84
N GLU A 36 6.90 20.52 -3.85
CA GLU A 36 7.60 21.58 -4.59
C GLU A 36 8.11 22.69 -3.67
N ALA A 37 7.28 23.20 -2.76
CA ALA A 37 7.69 24.22 -1.79
C ALA A 37 8.83 23.73 -0.85
N LEU A 38 8.74 22.48 -0.35
CA LEU A 38 9.78 21.89 0.49
C LEU A 38 11.12 21.68 -0.25
N LEU A 39 11.07 21.41 -1.55
CA LEU A 39 12.27 21.31 -2.38
C LEU A 39 12.85 22.69 -2.68
N LEU A 40 11.99 23.68 -2.93
CA LEU A 40 12.39 25.07 -3.16
C LEU A 40 13.08 25.68 -1.94
N GLU A 41 12.61 25.39 -0.73
CA GLU A 41 13.25 25.80 0.54
C GLU A 41 14.71 25.31 0.61
N ARG A 42 15.02 24.16 -0.01
CA ARG A 42 16.38 23.60 -0.10
C ARG A 42 17.15 24.07 -1.33
N GLY A 43 16.66 25.08 -2.06
CA GLY A 43 17.27 25.61 -3.28
C GLY A 43 17.02 24.78 -4.54
N ILE A 44 16.12 23.79 -4.50
CA ILE A 44 15.87 22.88 -5.62
C ILE A 44 14.59 23.30 -6.35
N ALA A 45 14.73 24.01 -7.46
CA ALA A 45 13.60 24.45 -8.29
C ALA A 45 13.03 23.31 -9.15
N VAL A 46 11.96 22.65 -8.69
CA VAL A 46 11.26 21.57 -9.43
C VAL A 46 9.77 21.82 -9.46
N SER A 47 9.19 21.89 -10.67
CA SER A 47 7.74 21.98 -10.83
C SER A 47 6.99 20.77 -10.24
N TYR A 48 5.84 21.01 -9.62
CA TYR A 48 4.93 19.94 -9.19
C TYR A 48 4.54 18.95 -10.30
N GLU A 49 4.45 19.37 -11.57
CA GLU A 49 4.16 18.47 -12.71
C GLU A 49 5.34 17.55 -13.00
N THR A 50 6.57 18.02 -12.81
CA THR A 50 7.77 17.18 -12.91
C THR A 50 7.73 16.10 -11.84
N ILE A 51 7.46 16.45 -10.58
CA ILE A 51 7.31 15.49 -9.47
C ILE A 51 6.21 14.47 -9.80
N ARG A 52 5.06 14.93 -10.33
CA ARG A 52 3.95 14.07 -10.73
C ARG A 52 4.31 13.08 -11.84
N ARG A 53 5.00 13.54 -12.88
CA ARG A 53 5.46 12.68 -14.00
C ARG A 53 6.46 11.66 -13.48
N ARG A 54 7.45 12.08 -12.70
CA ARG A 54 8.46 11.22 -12.08
C ARG A 54 7.83 10.17 -11.17
N GLY A 55 6.87 10.53 -10.33
CA GLY A 55 6.14 9.59 -9.49
C GLY A 55 5.34 8.54 -10.28
N LYS A 56 4.81 8.89 -11.46
CA LYS A 56 4.14 7.91 -12.34
C LYS A 56 5.11 6.98 -13.04
N THR A 57 6.25 7.48 -13.49
CA THR A 57 7.26 6.71 -14.23
C THR A 57 8.03 5.79 -13.29
N PHE A 58 8.56 6.34 -12.19
CA PHE A 58 9.44 5.60 -11.27
C PHE A 58 8.71 4.88 -10.15
N GLY A 59 7.52 5.36 -9.76
CA GLY A 59 6.78 4.78 -8.63
C GLY A 59 6.56 3.27 -8.74
N PRO A 60 6.07 2.73 -9.88
CA PRO A 60 5.89 1.29 -10.04
C PRO A 60 7.19 0.49 -9.92
N ASP A 61 8.30 1.01 -10.46
CA ASP A 61 9.60 0.34 -10.43
C ASP A 61 10.18 0.36 -9.02
N TYR A 62 10.06 1.50 -8.34
CA TYR A 62 10.40 1.66 -6.94
C TYR A 62 9.62 0.65 -6.09
N ALA A 63 8.30 0.60 -6.22
CA ALA A 63 7.45 -0.34 -5.49
C ALA A 63 7.74 -1.83 -5.79
N ARG A 64 8.27 -2.15 -6.98
CA ARG A 64 8.69 -3.52 -7.33
C ARG A 64 10.01 -3.92 -6.67
N ARG A 65 10.92 -2.97 -6.46
CA ARG A 65 12.22 -3.20 -5.82
C ARG A 65 12.10 -3.38 -4.32
N LEU A 66 11.10 -2.76 -3.68
CA LEU A 66 10.88 -2.90 -2.24
C LEU A 66 10.55 -4.35 -1.88
N CYS A 67 11.28 -4.88 -0.89
CA CYS A 67 11.14 -6.26 -0.44
C CYS A 67 9.72 -6.53 0.08
N ARG A 68 9.14 -7.63 -0.41
CA ARG A 68 7.86 -8.13 0.10
C ARG A 68 8.13 -9.00 1.31
N LYS A 69 7.27 -8.88 2.33
CA LYS A 69 7.29 -9.79 3.47
C LYS A 69 7.06 -11.23 2.98
N MET A 70 7.93 -12.15 3.39
CA MET A 70 7.80 -13.56 3.06
C MET A 70 6.55 -14.16 3.74
N PRO A 71 5.81 -15.06 3.05
CA PRO A 71 4.66 -15.74 3.61
C PRO A 71 5.04 -16.65 4.79
N GLY A 72 4.28 -16.59 5.87
CA GLY A 72 4.35 -17.55 6.98
C GLY A 72 3.06 -18.35 7.14
N ARG A 73 3.18 -19.66 7.43
CA ARG A 73 2.01 -20.51 7.76
C ARG A 73 1.25 -20.03 9.00
N ASN A 74 1.93 -19.35 9.92
CA ASN A 74 1.36 -18.80 11.14
C ASN A 74 0.78 -17.39 10.95
N ASP A 75 0.75 -16.87 9.72
CA ASP A 75 0.20 -15.55 9.46
C ASP A 75 -1.32 -15.52 9.67
N VAL A 76 -1.79 -14.36 10.12
CA VAL A 76 -3.20 -14.05 10.24
C VAL A 76 -3.49 -12.93 9.26
N TRP A 77 -4.52 -13.11 8.44
CA TRP A 77 -4.88 -12.13 7.41
C TRP A 77 -6.20 -11.45 7.78
N PRO A 78 -6.15 -10.23 8.36
CA PRO A 78 -7.28 -9.32 8.38
C PRO A 78 -7.59 -8.78 6.98
N LEU A 79 -8.82 -8.97 6.53
CA LEU A 79 -9.34 -8.44 5.27
C LEU A 79 -10.48 -7.47 5.58
N ASP A 80 -10.46 -6.33 4.91
CA ASP A 80 -11.50 -5.32 5.01
C ASP A 80 -11.69 -4.58 3.69
N GLU A 81 -12.83 -3.93 3.53
CA GLU A 81 -13.14 -3.10 2.39
C GLU A 81 -13.55 -1.69 2.80
N VAL A 82 -13.11 -0.73 1.99
CA VAL A 82 -13.43 0.68 2.21
C VAL A 82 -14.02 1.29 0.95
N VAL A 83 -15.08 2.10 1.12
CA VAL A 83 -15.71 2.84 0.03
C VAL A 83 -14.87 4.07 -0.31
N ILE A 84 -14.50 4.20 -1.59
CA ILE A 84 -13.74 5.34 -2.13
C ILE A 84 -14.55 5.96 -3.27
N THR A 85 -14.61 7.29 -3.31
CA THR A 85 -15.31 8.01 -4.38
C THR A 85 -14.30 8.42 -5.46
N ILE A 86 -14.55 8.02 -6.70
CA ILE A 86 -13.71 8.33 -7.86
C ILE A 86 -14.60 9.01 -8.91
N ALA A 87 -14.29 10.25 -9.26
CA ALA A 87 -15.09 11.05 -10.20
C ALA A 87 -16.61 10.99 -9.93
N GLY A 88 -17.00 11.11 -8.66
CA GLY A 88 -18.41 11.06 -8.22
C GLY A 88 -19.03 9.66 -8.12
N ARG A 89 -18.34 8.59 -8.54
CA ARG A 89 -18.83 7.20 -8.47
C ARG A 89 -18.23 6.46 -7.28
N LYS A 90 -19.04 5.60 -6.64
CA LYS A 90 -18.60 4.76 -5.52
C LYS A 90 -17.82 3.55 -6.04
N HIS A 91 -16.66 3.30 -5.43
CA HIS A 91 -15.84 2.12 -5.64
C HIS A 91 -15.48 1.49 -4.29
N TRP A 92 -15.08 0.22 -4.32
CA TRP A 92 -14.64 -0.54 -3.15
C TRP A 92 -13.17 -0.90 -3.28
N LEU A 93 -12.36 -0.41 -2.35
CA LEU A 93 -10.99 -0.88 -2.18
C LEU A 93 -11.00 -2.02 -1.17
N TRP A 94 -10.70 -3.21 -1.66
CA TRP A 94 -10.50 -4.40 -0.85
C TRP A 94 -9.04 -4.49 -0.47
N ARG A 95 -8.75 -4.69 0.81
CA ARG A 95 -7.39 -4.75 1.32
C ARG A 95 -7.20 -5.96 2.22
N ALA A 96 -6.09 -6.65 2.02
CA ALA A 96 -5.59 -7.68 2.92
C ALA A 96 -4.33 -7.17 3.60
N VAL A 97 -4.33 -7.20 4.92
CA VAL A 97 -3.15 -6.92 5.74
C VAL A 97 -2.72 -8.18 6.49
N ASP A 98 -1.54 -8.15 7.07
CA ASP A 98 -1.12 -9.15 8.03
C ASP A 98 -1.43 -8.70 9.48
N GLN A 99 -1.00 -9.52 10.42
CA GLN A 99 -1.14 -9.29 11.85
C GLN A 99 -0.32 -8.09 12.39
N ASP A 100 0.63 -7.56 11.62
CA ASP A 100 1.50 -6.42 11.96
C ASP A 100 0.98 -5.10 11.35
N GLY A 101 0.05 -5.19 10.40
CA GLY A 101 -0.46 -4.06 9.62
C GLY A 101 0.27 -3.85 8.30
N TYR A 102 1.13 -4.79 7.90
CA TYR A 102 1.75 -4.83 6.58
C TYR A 102 0.68 -5.13 5.53
N VAL A 103 0.63 -4.31 4.48
CA VAL A 103 -0.35 -4.47 3.40
C VAL A 103 0.14 -5.55 2.43
N LEU A 104 -0.52 -6.71 2.43
CA LEU A 104 -0.16 -7.85 1.58
C LEU A 104 -0.66 -7.65 0.14
N ASP A 105 -1.92 -7.24 0.00
CA ASP A 105 -2.51 -7.01 -1.31
C ASP A 105 -3.77 -6.12 -1.28
N GLU A 106 -4.04 -5.46 -2.41
CA GLU A 106 -5.09 -4.46 -2.55
C GLU A 106 -5.70 -4.41 -3.94
N ILE A 107 -7.03 -4.36 -4.03
CA ILE A 107 -7.74 -4.26 -5.31
C ILE A 107 -8.90 -3.28 -5.24
N VAL A 108 -8.97 -2.38 -6.23
CA VAL A 108 -10.10 -1.47 -6.42
C VAL A 108 -11.10 -2.15 -7.36
N GLN A 109 -12.36 -2.19 -6.96
CA GLN A 109 -13.45 -2.81 -7.71
C GLN A 109 -14.69 -1.90 -7.71
N SER A 110 -15.51 -2.02 -8.75
CA SER A 110 -16.78 -1.26 -8.88
C SER A 110 -17.96 -1.92 -8.20
N HIS A 111 -17.82 -3.12 -7.64
CA HIS A 111 -18.93 -3.88 -7.07
C HIS A 111 -18.55 -4.49 -5.71
N ARG A 112 -19.54 -4.60 -4.82
CA ARG A 112 -19.45 -5.27 -3.51
C ARG A 112 -20.24 -6.58 -3.51
N ASN A 113 -19.79 -7.57 -4.27
CA ASN A 113 -20.42 -8.89 -4.35
C ASN A 113 -19.42 -10.02 -4.08
N THR A 114 -19.91 -11.26 -3.98
CA THR A 114 -19.07 -12.45 -3.73
C THR A 114 -17.99 -12.63 -4.81
N LYS A 115 -18.30 -12.34 -6.08
CA LYS A 115 -17.33 -12.43 -7.19
C LYS A 115 -16.18 -11.44 -7.00
N ALA A 116 -16.47 -10.23 -6.54
CA ALA A 116 -15.48 -9.21 -6.21
C ALA A 116 -14.68 -9.61 -4.97
N ALA A 117 -15.35 -10.02 -3.89
CA ALA A 117 -14.73 -10.46 -2.65
C ALA A 117 -13.75 -11.63 -2.89
N ARG A 118 -14.07 -12.55 -3.80
CA ARG A 118 -13.23 -13.71 -4.16
C ARG A 118 -11.91 -13.34 -4.83
N ARG A 119 -11.88 -12.25 -5.60
CA ARG A 119 -10.70 -11.87 -6.41
C ARG A 119 -9.48 -11.57 -5.56
N LEU A 120 -9.65 -10.88 -4.43
CA LEU A 120 -8.53 -10.51 -3.56
C LEU A 120 -7.88 -11.76 -2.92
N PRO A 121 -8.60 -12.64 -2.18
CA PRO A 121 -8.06 -13.87 -1.64
C PRO A 121 -7.45 -14.77 -2.73
N THR A 122 -8.09 -14.89 -3.90
CA THR A 122 -7.56 -15.72 -4.99
C THR A 122 -6.23 -15.19 -5.49
N ARG A 123 -6.13 -13.87 -5.72
CA ARG A 123 -4.88 -13.25 -6.18
C ARG A 123 -3.79 -13.31 -5.12
N LEU A 124 -4.14 -13.05 -3.86
CA LEU A 124 -3.23 -13.10 -2.74
C LEU A 124 -2.65 -14.51 -2.55
N PHE A 125 -3.53 -15.52 -2.48
CA PHE A 125 -3.14 -16.92 -2.29
C PHE A 125 -2.38 -17.46 -3.50
N LYS A 126 -2.93 -17.35 -4.72
CA LYS A 126 -2.33 -18.00 -5.90
C LYS A 126 -1.13 -17.27 -6.51
N LYS A 127 -1.05 -15.93 -6.40
CA LYS A 127 -0.03 -15.14 -7.12
C LYS A 127 1.02 -14.48 -6.24
N LYS A 128 0.77 -14.33 -4.93
CA LYS A 128 1.66 -13.55 -4.05
C LYS A 128 2.25 -14.39 -2.93
N GLN A 129 1.41 -15.05 -2.14
CA GLN A 129 1.86 -15.73 -0.92
C GLN A 129 2.09 -17.22 -1.13
N GLY A 130 1.28 -17.90 -1.96
CA GLY A 130 1.42 -19.35 -2.21
C GLY A 130 1.13 -20.25 -1.00
N ILE A 131 1.02 -19.69 0.20
CA ILE A 131 0.82 -20.39 1.47
C ILE A 131 -0.47 -19.87 2.09
N ALA A 132 -1.28 -20.80 2.62
CA ALA A 132 -2.51 -20.46 3.31
C ALA A 132 -2.18 -19.91 4.72
N PRO A 133 -2.87 -18.84 5.16
CA PRO A 133 -2.69 -18.34 6.52
C PRO A 133 -3.29 -19.30 7.53
N LYS A 134 -2.86 -19.19 8.78
CA LYS A 134 -3.50 -19.88 9.90
C LYS A 134 -4.96 -19.47 10.06
N ARG A 135 -5.24 -18.17 9.90
CA ARG A 135 -6.57 -17.59 10.11
C ARG A 135 -6.83 -16.42 9.19
N MET A 136 -8.07 -16.36 8.70
CA MET A 136 -8.64 -15.20 8.02
C MET A 136 -9.60 -14.46 8.95
N ILE A 137 -9.46 -13.15 9.07
CA ILE A 137 -10.32 -12.29 9.87
C ILE A 137 -11.01 -11.32 8.93
N THR A 138 -12.35 -11.26 8.95
CA THR A 138 -13.09 -10.28 8.16
C THR A 138 -14.21 -9.65 8.98
N ASP A 139 -14.82 -8.60 8.44
CA ASP A 139 -16.10 -8.11 8.94
C ASP A 139 -17.22 -9.15 8.66
N LYS A 140 -18.42 -8.90 9.18
CA LYS A 140 -19.62 -9.76 9.07
C LYS A 140 -20.23 -9.80 7.66
N LEU A 141 -19.57 -9.26 6.63
CA LEU A 141 -20.06 -9.32 5.26
C LEU A 141 -20.11 -10.77 4.75
N ARG A 142 -21.32 -11.25 4.42
CA ARG A 142 -21.57 -12.62 3.93
C ARG A 142 -20.72 -13.02 2.71
N SER A 143 -20.38 -12.05 1.86
CA SER A 143 -19.53 -12.23 0.68
C SER A 143 -18.15 -12.82 1.01
N TYR A 144 -17.57 -12.49 2.17
CA TYR A 144 -16.28 -13.07 2.59
C TYR A 144 -16.40 -14.55 2.95
N GLY A 145 -17.45 -14.92 3.67
CA GLY A 145 -17.69 -16.33 4.02
C GLY A 145 -17.90 -17.22 2.80
N ALA A 146 -18.58 -16.70 1.77
CA ALA A 146 -18.73 -17.38 0.49
C ALA A 146 -17.40 -17.44 -0.30
N ALA A 147 -16.63 -16.34 -0.33
CA ALA A 147 -15.31 -16.31 -0.96
C ALA A 147 -14.32 -17.29 -0.31
N ARG A 148 -14.30 -17.36 1.04
CA ARG A 148 -13.46 -18.29 1.81
C ARG A 148 -13.73 -19.73 1.41
N ARG A 149 -15.00 -20.15 1.41
CA ARG A 149 -15.41 -21.51 1.07
C ARG A 149 -14.91 -21.95 -0.31
N GLN A 150 -14.79 -21.02 -1.27
CA GLN A 150 -14.33 -21.32 -2.62
C GLN A 150 -12.79 -21.30 -2.78
N VAL A 151 -12.08 -20.47 -2.01
CA VAL A 151 -10.64 -20.23 -2.22
C VAL A 151 -9.76 -20.93 -1.19
N MET A 152 -10.20 -20.97 0.07
CA MET A 152 -9.44 -21.48 1.22
C MET A 152 -10.39 -22.17 2.23
N PRO A 153 -11.00 -23.32 1.86
CA PRO A 153 -12.02 -23.97 2.67
C PRO A 153 -11.52 -24.44 4.05
N HIS A 154 -10.23 -24.76 4.17
CA HIS A 154 -9.63 -25.29 5.40
C HIS A 154 -9.09 -24.21 6.37
N VAL A 155 -9.07 -22.93 5.97
CA VAL A 155 -8.52 -21.84 6.79
C VAL A 155 -9.54 -21.41 7.85
N GLU A 156 -9.15 -21.28 9.11
CA GLU A 156 -10.02 -20.78 10.17
C GLU A 156 -10.54 -19.38 9.82
N HIS A 157 -11.85 -19.16 9.85
CA HIS A 157 -12.46 -17.85 9.56
C HIS A 157 -13.12 -17.29 10.83
N ARG A 158 -12.69 -16.10 11.25
CA ARG A 158 -13.33 -15.36 12.34
C ARG A 158 -13.97 -14.08 11.81
N SER A 159 -15.25 -13.90 12.11
CA SER A 159 -15.98 -12.67 11.83
C SER A 159 -16.32 -11.97 13.15
N HIS A 160 -15.49 -11.02 13.55
CA HIS A 160 -15.70 -10.27 14.80
C HIS A 160 -15.23 -8.83 14.63
N LYS A 161 -16.10 -7.89 14.99
CA LYS A 161 -15.92 -6.44 14.76
C LYS A 161 -14.65 -5.88 15.40
N GLY A 162 -14.22 -6.41 16.54
CA GLY A 162 -12.97 -5.97 17.19
C GLY A 162 -11.68 -6.56 16.59
N LEU A 163 -11.78 -7.64 15.81
CA LEU A 163 -10.60 -8.32 15.25
C LEU A 163 -10.17 -7.70 13.91
N THR A 164 -11.06 -6.94 13.24
CA THR A 164 -10.80 -6.22 11.99
C THR A 164 -10.06 -4.90 12.18
N ASN A 165 -9.90 -4.42 13.43
CA ASN A 165 -9.24 -3.16 13.76
C ASN A 165 -7.89 -2.95 13.03
N ARG A 166 -7.13 -4.02 12.76
CA ARG A 166 -5.87 -3.93 12.01
C ARG A 166 -6.07 -3.52 10.55
N ALA A 167 -7.03 -4.13 9.87
CA ALA A 167 -7.38 -3.77 8.50
C ALA A 167 -8.01 -2.37 8.46
N GLU A 168 -8.91 -2.05 9.39
CA GLU A 168 -9.54 -0.73 9.52
C GLU A 168 -8.51 0.39 9.72
N ASN A 169 -7.57 0.20 10.67
CA ASN A 169 -6.49 1.15 10.93
C ASN A 169 -5.59 1.35 9.70
N SER A 170 -5.42 0.34 8.87
CA SER A 170 -4.65 0.46 7.63
C SER A 170 -5.28 1.48 6.67
N HIS A 171 -6.61 1.68 6.71
CA HIS A 171 -7.31 2.62 5.84
C HIS A 171 -7.09 4.08 6.25
N VAL A 172 -6.82 4.37 7.52
CA VAL A 172 -6.69 5.74 8.05
C VAL A 172 -5.69 6.59 7.25
N PRO A 173 -4.47 6.11 6.95
CA PRO A 173 -3.53 6.93 6.22
C PRO A 173 -3.92 7.14 4.75
N LEU A 174 -4.60 6.18 4.13
CA LEU A 174 -5.17 6.35 2.80
C LEU A 174 -6.29 7.40 2.80
N ARG A 175 -7.16 7.39 3.82
CA ARG A 175 -8.22 8.40 4.00
C ARG A 175 -7.65 9.80 4.18
N LYS A 176 -6.61 9.96 5.00
CA LYS A 176 -5.89 11.25 5.13
C LYS A 176 -5.38 11.73 3.77
N ARG A 177 -4.86 10.81 2.95
CA ARG A 177 -4.37 11.12 1.61
C ARG A 177 -5.50 11.51 0.65
N GLU A 178 -6.59 10.77 0.65
CA GLU A 178 -7.78 11.03 -0.17
C GLU A 178 -8.31 12.45 0.04
N ARG A 179 -8.38 12.90 1.31
CA ARG A 179 -8.79 14.27 1.67
C ARG A 179 -7.84 15.33 1.10
N VAL A 180 -6.53 15.15 1.26
CA VAL A 180 -5.52 16.10 0.73
C VAL A 180 -5.54 16.15 -0.80
N MET A 181 -5.86 15.04 -1.46
CA MET A 181 -5.94 14.97 -2.91
C MET A 181 -7.22 15.59 -3.48
N GLN A 182 -8.20 15.95 -2.65
CA GLN A 182 -9.50 16.48 -3.06
C GLN A 182 -10.21 15.58 -4.07
N GLY A 183 -10.12 14.26 -3.84
CA GLY A 183 -10.77 13.25 -4.68
C GLY A 183 -9.90 12.75 -5.84
N LEU A 184 -10.29 11.58 -6.36
CA LEU A 184 -9.53 10.85 -7.35
C LEU A 184 -10.23 10.91 -8.71
N ARG A 185 -9.46 11.18 -9.76
CA ARG A 185 -10.01 11.37 -11.12
C ARG A 185 -10.26 10.08 -11.88
N SER A 186 -9.55 8.98 -11.57
CA SER A 186 -9.73 7.72 -12.30
C SER A 186 -9.35 6.47 -11.49
N PRO A 187 -10.00 5.32 -11.75
CA PRO A 187 -9.66 4.05 -11.09
C PRO A 187 -8.23 3.58 -11.38
N GLY A 188 -7.75 3.79 -12.62
CA GLY A 188 -6.37 3.47 -13.00
C GLY A 188 -5.34 4.36 -12.31
N GLY A 189 -5.67 5.63 -12.09
CA GLY A 189 -4.87 6.55 -11.29
C GLY A 189 -4.75 6.09 -9.83
N LEU A 190 -5.89 5.76 -9.21
CA LEU A 190 -5.92 5.24 -7.84
C LEU A 190 -5.12 3.95 -7.70
N ARG A 191 -5.29 2.99 -8.63
CA ARG A 191 -4.59 1.71 -8.59
C ARG A 191 -3.06 1.88 -8.61
N ARG A 192 -2.55 2.77 -9.48
CA ARG A 192 -1.12 3.11 -9.52
C ARG A 192 -0.68 3.78 -8.24
N PHE A 193 -1.45 4.74 -7.76
CA PHE A 193 -1.14 5.46 -6.52
C PHE A 193 -1.04 4.51 -5.32
N VAL A 194 -2.07 3.70 -5.08
CA VAL A 194 -2.14 2.76 -3.95
C VAL A 194 -1.02 1.73 -4.00
N SER A 195 -0.67 1.23 -5.18
CA SER A 195 0.44 0.27 -5.32
C SER A 195 1.76 0.80 -4.80
N VAL A 196 2.07 2.09 -5.04
CA VAL A 196 3.33 2.70 -4.59
C VAL A 196 3.20 3.17 -3.15
N PHE A 197 2.06 3.79 -2.83
CA PHE A 197 1.75 4.27 -1.49
C PHE A 197 1.88 3.17 -0.43
N SER A 198 1.26 2.02 -0.67
CA SER A 198 1.29 0.90 0.27
C SER A 198 2.66 0.25 0.35
N ALA A 199 3.41 0.18 -0.77
CA ALA A 199 4.78 -0.33 -0.77
C ALA A 199 5.70 0.56 0.09
N VAL A 200 5.62 1.89 -0.08
CA VAL A 200 6.37 2.86 0.75
C VAL A 200 5.97 2.77 2.22
N ARG A 201 4.68 2.58 2.52
CA ARG A 201 4.23 2.43 3.91
C ARG A 201 4.71 1.16 4.55
N ASN A 202 4.75 0.06 3.80
CA ASN A 202 5.19 -1.23 4.28
C ASN A 202 6.63 -1.20 4.83
N LEU A 203 7.51 -0.35 4.28
CA LEU A 203 8.86 -0.15 4.81
C LEU A 203 8.88 0.34 6.26
N CYS A 204 7.87 1.11 6.65
CA CYS A 204 7.77 1.68 7.99
C CYS A 204 6.96 0.81 8.97
N VAL A 205 6.49 -0.37 8.56
CA VAL A 205 5.75 -1.29 9.44
C VAL A 205 6.77 -2.13 10.22
N PRO A 206 6.96 -1.88 11.53
CA PRO A 206 7.92 -2.63 12.31
C PRO A 206 7.46 -4.09 12.48
N PRO A 207 8.37 -5.07 12.35
CA PRO A 207 8.08 -6.45 12.71
C PRO A 207 7.76 -6.59 14.20
N ARG A 208 6.91 -7.55 14.57
CA ARG A 208 6.62 -7.91 15.98
C ARG A 208 7.85 -8.24 16.83
N SER A 209 8.94 -8.68 16.21
CA SER A 209 10.19 -8.97 16.91
C SER A 209 10.88 -7.71 17.44
N LYS A 210 10.57 -6.53 16.89
CA LYS A 210 11.11 -5.24 17.35
C LYS A 210 10.22 -4.68 18.47
N ARG A 211 10.61 -4.94 19.71
CA ARG A 211 9.83 -4.55 20.90
C ARG A 211 10.32 -3.27 21.56
N SER A 212 11.57 -2.85 21.31
CA SER A 212 12.11 -1.63 21.92
C SER A 212 11.92 -0.39 21.03
N ALA A 213 11.82 0.78 21.67
CA ALA A 213 11.79 2.07 20.98
C ALA A 213 13.03 2.28 20.10
N PHE A 214 14.21 1.84 20.57
CA PHE A 214 15.46 1.90 19.82
C PHE A 214 15.41 1.07 18.53
N GLN A 215 14.98 -0.20 18.61
CA GLN A 215 14.84 -1.07 17.43
C GLN A 215 13.86 -0.50 16.41
N ASN A 216 12.78 0.13 16.88
CA ASN A 216 11.83 0.83 16.02
C ASN A 216 12.43 2.07 15.35
N ARG A 217 13.29 2.82 16.05
CA ARG A 217 14.01 3.97 15.49
C ARG A 217 15.00 3.53 14.41
N VAL A 218 15.82 2.52 14.70
CA VAL A 218 16.78 1.96 13.74
C VAL A 218 16.06 1.43 12.50
N HIS A 219 14.95 0.72 12.68
CA HIS A 219 14.13 0.25 11.56
C HIS A 219 13.65 1.38 10.65
N ARG A 220 13.18 2.49 11.23
CA ARG A 220 12.72 3.66 10.47
C ARG A 220 13.85 4.31 9.68
N ILE A 221 15.05 4.40 10.26
CA ILE A 221 16.23 4.95 9.57
C ILE A 221 16.59 4.07 8.37
N GLN A 222 16.64 2.75 8.56
CA GLN A 222 16.88 1.80 7.47
C GLN A 222 15.81 1.89 6.37
N ALA A 223 14.54 1.96 6.75
CA ALA A 223 13.41 2.11 5.84
C ALA A 223 13.40 3.43 5.03
N ILE A 224 14.11 4.46 5.49
CA ILE A 224 14.29 5.73 4.78
C ILE A 224 15.46 5.64 3.79
N ALA A 225 16.42 4.76 4.04
CA ALA A 225 17.64 4.62 3.25
C ALA A 225 17.51 3.65 2.05
N GLU A 226 16.38 2.93 1.93
CA GLU A 226 16.03 2.01 0.82
C GLU A 226 15.35 2.70 -0.39
#